data_AF-A0A348Y824-F1
#
_entry.id   AF-A0A348Y824-F1
#
_cell.length_a   1.000
_cell.length_b   1.000
_cell.length_c   1.000
_cell.angle_alpha   90.00
_cell.angle_beta   90.00
_cell.angle_gamma   90.00
#
_symmetry.space_group_name_H-M   'P 1'
#
loop_
_entity.id
_entity.type
_entity.pdbx_description
1 polymer ?
#
loop_
_entity_poly.entity_id
_entity_poly.type
_entity_poly.pdbx_seq_one_letter_code
_entity_poly.pdbx_strand_id
1 'polypeptide(L)' 'MEEQIIICEQEKNGVSVIRLNRPKVRNALNTELREQMAEIFIKLNDDVNTKAIVLTGGDKVFAAGA' A
#
# COMPACT_ATOMS: atom_id res chain seq x y z
N MET A 1 -8.97 -11.24 14.61
CA MET A 1 -8.08 -10.09 14.31
C MET A 1 -8.02 -9.99 12.80
N GLU A 2 -8.52 -8.90 12.23
CA GLU A 2 -8.44 -8.69 10.78
C GLU A 2 -6.98 -8.48 10.38
N GLU A 3 -6.51 -9.25 9.39
CA GLU A 3 -5.19 -9.04 8.80
C GLU A 3 -5.24 -7.74 7.99
N GLN A 4 -4.39 -6.77 8.34
CA GLN A 4 -4.28 -5.51 7.60
C GLN A 4 -3.73 -5.80 6.19
N ILE A 5 -4.50 -5.49 5.16
CA ILE A 5 -4.19 -5.84 3.76
C ILE A 5 -3.24 -4.85 3.06
N ILE A 6 -3.03 -3.67 3.64
CA ILE A 6 -2.06 -2.64 3.21
C ILE A 6 -1.34 -2.07 4.42
N ILE A 7 -0.02 -2.05 4.38
CA ILE A 7 0.84 -1.39 5.37
C ILE A 7 1.33 -0.06 4.78
N CYS A 8 1.30 1.02 5.56
CA CYS A 8 1.82 2.33 5.16
C CYS A 8 2.87 2.80 6.18
N GLU A 9 4.06 3.12 5.70
CA GLU A 9 5.18 3.62 6.51
C GLU A 9 5.65 4.97 5.95
N GLN A 10 5.98 5.92 6.82
CA GLN A 10 6.52 7.22 6.40
C GLN A 10 7.98 7.34 6.83
N GLU A 11 8.85 7.55 5.86
CA GLU A 11 10.28 7.76 6.06
C GLU A 11 10.58 9.23 6.37
N LYS A 12 11.64 9.48 7.16
CA LYS A 12 12.02 10.84 7.58
C LYS A 12 12.40 11.78 6.43
N ASN A 13 12.71 11.24 5.25
CA ASN A 13 13.03 12.01 4.04
C ASN A 13 11.77 12.48 3.27
N GLY A 14 10.57 12.15 3.75
CA GLY A 14 9.30 12.46 3.09
C GLY A 14 8.86 11.42 2.06
N VAL A 15 9.40 10.21 2.10
CA VAL A 15 8.94 9.09 1.26
C VAL A 15 7.92 8.27 2.03
N SER A 16 6.73 8.11 1.45
CA SER A 16 5.67 7.25 1.99
C SER A 16 5.68 5.90 1.26
N VAL A 17 5.87 4.81 2.00
CA VAL A 17 5.96 3.45 1.46
C VAL A 17 4.64 2.72 1.72
N ILE A 18 3.95 2.36 0.65
CA ILE A 18 2.74 1.54 0.67
C ILE A 18 3.12 0.11 0.31
N ARG A 19 2.86 -0.84 1.21
CA ARG A 19 3.13 -2.27 1.02
C ARG A 19 1.84 -3.07 0.96
N LEU A 20 1.63 -3.77 -0.15
CA LEU A 20 0.56 -4.76 -0.29
C LEU A 20 0.85 -5.97 0.61
N ASN A 21 -0.08 -6.29 1.52
CA ASN A 21 0.09 -7.30 2.56
C ASN A 21 -1.00 -8.38 2.50
N ARG A 22 -1.11 -9.04 1.34
CA ARG A 22 -2.00 -10.20 1.14
C ARG A 22 -1.18 -11.41 0.64
N PRO A 23 -0.19 -11.88 1.42
CA PRO A 23 0.75 -12.92 0.97
C PRO A 23 0.06 -14.24 0.59
N LYS A 24 -1.04 -14.60 1.29
CA LYS A 24 -1.82 -15.83 1.06
C LYS A 24 -2.42 -15.91 -0.35
N VAL A 25 -2.67 -14.76 -0.98
CA VAL A 25 -3.23 -14.64 -2.33
C VAL A 25 -2.29 -13.90 -3.27
N ARG A 26 -0.98 -13.90 -2.96
CA ARG A 26 0.07 -13.27 -3.78
C ARG A 26 -0.26 -11.81 -4.16
N ASN A 27 -0.84 -11.06 -3.24
CA ASN A 27 -1.24 -9.67 -3.46
C ASN A 27 -2.20 -9.46 -4.66
N ALA A 28 -3.08 -10.43 -4.93
CA ALA A 28 -4.16 -10.25 -5.91
C ALA A 28 -5.03 -9.02 -5.56
N LEU A 29 -5.42 -8.25 -6.57
CA LEU A 29 -6.15 -6.99 -6.45
C LEU A 29 -7.67 -7.24 -6.45
N ASN A 30 -8.27 -7.41 -5.26
CA ASN A 30 -9.72 -7.40 -5.11
C ASN A 30 -10.27 -5.96 -4.95
N THR A 31 -11.58 -5.81 -4.93
CA THR A 31 -12.26 -4.51 -4.78
C THR A 31 -11.86 -3.82 -3.47
N GLU A 32 -11.91 -4.54 -2.36
CA GLU A 32 -11.53 -4.03 -1.03
C GLU A 32 -10.11 -3.45 -1.00
N LEU A 33 -9.12 -4.17 -1.57
CA LEU A 33 -7.74 -3.69 -1.63
C LEU A 33 -7.63 -2.43 -2.47
N ARG A 34 -8.36 -2.34 -3.59
CA ARG A 34 -8.36 -1.14 -4.44
C ARG A 34 -8.97 0.06 -3.73
N GLU A 35 -10.06 -0.13 -2.98
CA GLU A 35 -10.72 0.92 -2.21
C GLU A 35 -9.80 1.46 -1.11
N GLN A 36 -9.24 0.57 -0.28
CA GLN A 36 -8.29 0.99 0.77
C GLN A 36 -7.05 1.68 0.19
N MET A 37 -6.54 1.18 -0.94
CA MET A 37 -5.39 1.78 -1.61
C MET A 37 -5.72 3.19 -2.10
N ALA A 38 -6.90 3.40 -2.70
CA ALA A 38 -7.35 4.72 -3.14
C ALA A 38 -7.48 5.70 -1.97
N GLU A 39 -8.05 5.29 -0.85
CA GLU A 39 -8.15 6.13 0.35
C GLU A 39 -6.77 6.55 0.88
N ILE A 40 -5.80 5.64 0.90
CA ILE A 40 -4.43 5.93 1.35
C ILE A 40 -3.76 6.93 0.39
N PHE A 41 -3.91 6.74 -0.92
CA PHE A 41 -3.36 7.66 -1.91
C PHE A 41 -3.93 9.08 -1.77
N ILE A 42 -5.23 9.22 -1.52
CA ILE A 42 -5.86 10.52 -1.28
C ILE A 42 -5.29 11.16 0.00
N LYS A 43 -5.19 10.40 1.10
CA LYS A 43 -4.61 10.90 2.37
C LYS A 43 -3.16 11.37 2.19
N LEU A 44 -2.36 10.62 1.44
CA LEU A 44 -0.95 10.96 1.18
C LEU A 44 -0.80 12.13 0.21
N ASN A 45 -1.74 12.32 -0.72
CA ASN A 45 -1.77 13.48 -1.61
C ASN A 45 -1.96 14.79 -0.82
N ASP A 46 -2.74 14.74 0.25
CA ASP A 46 -3.03 15.91 1.09
C ASP A 46 -2.01 16.11 2.23
N ASP A 47 -1.07 15.17 2.41
CA ASP A 47 -0.02 15.25 3.43
C ASP A 47 1.20 16.03 2.91
N VAL A 48 1.40 17.23 3.45
CA VAL A 48 2.53 18.12 3.14
C VAL A 48 3.92 17.51 3.42
N ASN A 49 4.00 16.46 4.23
CA ASN A 49 5.26 15.78 4.52
C ASN A 49 5.60 14.72 3.47
N THR A 50 4.61 14.25 2.71
CA THR A 50 4.80 13.28 1.64
C THR A 50 5.28 13.97 0.36
N LYS A 51 6.51 13.65 -0.04
CA LYS A 51 7.17 14.17 -1.26
C LYS A 51 7.19 13.15 -2.38
N ALA A 52 7.15 11.86 -2.05
CA ALA A 52 7.11 10.76 -2.99
C ALA A 52 6.39 9.56 -2.36
N ILE A 53 5.74 8.76 -3.20
CA ILE A 53 5.07 7.53 -2.77
C ILE A 53 5.73 6.34 -3.48
N VAL A 54 6.13 5.34 -2.69
CA VAL A 54 6.61 4.04 -3.19
C VAL A 54 5.53 3.01 -2.95
N LEU A 55 4.98 2.44 -4.03
CA LEU A 55 4.10 1.27 -3.94
C LEU A 55 4.92 0.01 -4.15
N THR A 56 4.83 -0.94 -3.22
CA THR A 56 5.55 -2.22 -3.28
C THR A 56 4.68 -3.39 -2.81
N GLY A 57 5.14 -4.61 -3.07
CA GLY A 57 4.52 -5.83 -2.56
C GLY A 57 5.34 -6.50 -1.46
N GLY A 58 5.17 -7.81 -1.34
CA GLY A 58 5.98 -8.64 -0.45
C GLY A 58 7.34 -8.98 -1.08
N ASP A 59 8.16 -9.71 -0.34
CA ASP A 59 9.55 -10.02 -0.72
C ASP A 59 9.71 -10.75 -2.06
N LYS A 60 8.67 -11.47 -2.50
CA LYS A 60 8.69 -12.31 -3.71
C LYS A 60 7.77 -11.84 -4.83
N VAL A 61 6.69 -11.14 -4.48
CA VAL A 61 5.62 -10.79 -5.43
C VAL A 61 5.12 -9.39 -5.13
N PHE A 62 5.11 -8.56 -6.19
CA PHE A 62 4.44 -7.27 -6.16
C PHE A 62 2.92 -7.45 -6.03
N ALA A 63 2.27 -7.87 -7.12
CA ALA A 63 0.85 -8.23 -7.21
C ALA A 63 0.66 -9.26 -8.33
N ALA A 64 -0.09 -10.34 -8.06
CA ALA A 64 -0.27 -11.44 -9.00
C ALA A 64 -1.46 -11.28 -9.98
N GLY A 65 -2.06 -10.09 -10.06
CA GLY A 65 -3.23 -9.81 -10.91
C GLY A 65 -4.42 -9.30 -10.11
N ALA A 66 -5.62 -9.42 -10.69
CA ALA A 66 -6.90 -9.02 -10.09
C ALA A 66 -7.86 -10.21 -10.00
#